data_AF-A0A961GHB0-F1
#
_entry.id   AF-A0A961GHB0-F1
#
_cell.length_a   1.000
_cell.length_b   1.000
_cell.length_c   1.000
_cell.angle_alpha   90.00
_cell.angle_beta   90.00
_cell.angle_gamma   90.00
#
_symmetry.space_group_name_H-M   'P 1'
#
loop_
_entity.id
_entity.type
_entity.pdbx_description
1 polymer ?
#
loop_
_entity_poly.entity_id
_entity_poly.type
_entity_poly.pdbx_seq_one_letter_code
_entity_poly.pdbx_strand_id
1 'polypeptide(L)'
;ATSYMVIVQIGGVLATVAVCIAAWNLSRPLSSTGKGAPIIGLRMAVFYLVVTAAFGITYAFNRGAFWFDMLDNRVLAHAHLGLLGWLGLAYVAVAEKLWPMFLLAHRPHVRAGERAVVTLSIGVPILALAMLWPSKVLTCVGAVVVLAGLGFHLSSLASVIKHRRRGLELLHGFVLTSAACLVIAAITGGIGVIASVGSFSADVSYRFIPAEVLALILWLALAVIGHAHKIVPFISWNRLRDMGIMTGRDGRPLLFAHLVNQDLARATFALAALAAASGIAGTLGAAPLLVRVSGIALGAAGAIAIANLVSGPLLMIKWHNQQTSAENSAAVDKDTAHVSNQ
;
A
#
# COMPACT_ATOMS: atom_id res chain seq x y z
N ALA A 1 -26.82 6.35 -10.22
CA ALA A 1 -25.80 6.96 -9.32
C ALA A 1 -26.04 8.46 -9.05
N THR A 2 -27.21 9.02 -9.41
CA THR A 2 -27.55 10.45 -9.29
C THR A 2 -28.20 10.84 -7.96
N SER A 3 -28.71 9.88 -7.17
CA SER A 3 -29.53 10.15 -5.98
C SER A 3 -28.78 10.68 -4.74
N TYR A 4 -27.44 10.78 -4.78
CA TYR A 4 -26.62 11.11 -3.60
C TYR A 4 -25.56 12.19 -3.90
N MET A 5 -25.86 13.13 -4.79
CA MET A 5 -24.90 14.15 -5.22
C MET A 5 -24.34 14.97 -4.05
N VAL A 6 -25.21 15.39 -3.13
CA VAL A 6 -24.82 16.13 -1.92
C VAL A 6 -23.88 15.29 -1.04
N ILE A 7 -24.13 13.99 -0.90
CA ILE A 7 -23.27 13.09 -0.12
C ILE A 7 -21.89 12.97 -0.77
N VAL A 8 -21.83 12.85 -2.11
CA VAL A 8 -20.55 12.78 -2.84
C VAL A 8 -19.75 14.07 -2.68
N GLN A 9 -20.41 15.23 -2.73
CA GLN A 9 -19.77 16.54 -2.54
C GLN A 9 -19.26 16.70 -1.10
N ILE A 10 -20.09 16.42 -0.09
CA ILE A 10 -19.69 16.48 1.33
C ILE A 10 -18.53 15.52 1.59
N GLY A 11 -18.63 14.27 1.12
CA GLY A 11 -17.55 13.29 1.26
C GLY A 11 -16.25 13.76 0.59
N GLY A 12 -16.35 14.39 -0.58
CA GLY A 12 -15.20 14.97 -1.26
C GLY A 12 -14.58 16.15 -0.50
N VAL A 13 -15.38 17.03 0.10
CA VAL A 13 -14.90 18.14 0.94
C VAL A 13 -14.18 17.58 2.17
N LEU A 14 -14.80 16.65 2.89
CA LEU A 14 -14.20 16.00 4.06
C LEU A 14 -12.88 15.30 3.71
N ALA A 15 -12.84 14.55 2.61
CA ALA A 15 -11.63 13.89 2.14
C ALA A 15 -10.52 14.90 1.79
N THR A 16 -10.87 16.00 1.12
CA THR A 16 -9.90 17.05 0.76
C THR A 16 -9.35 17.76 2.00
N VAL A 17 -10.20 18.09 2.97
CA VAL A 17 -9.78 18.66 4.25
C VAL A 17 -8.83 17.70 4.99
N ALA A 18 -9.17 16.42 5.06
CA ALA A 18 -8.31 15.40 5.67
C ALA A 18 -6.94 15.31 4.96
N VAL A 19 -6.91 15.39 3.63
CA VAL A 19 -5.67 15.42 2.84
C VAL A 19 -4.84 16.67 3.14
N CYS A 20 -5.45 17.85 3.22
CA CYS A 20 -4.75 19.08 3.57
C CYS A 20 -4.14 19.02 4.97
N ILE A 21 -4.89 18.49 5.95
CA ILE A 21 -4.39 18.28 7.33
C ILE A 21 -3.24 17.27 7.33
N ALA A 22 -3.35 16.18 6.58
CA ALA A 22 -2.27 15.18 6.46
C ALA A 22 -1.00 15.79 5.83
N ALA A 23 -1.14 16.55 4.75
CA ALA A 23 -0.02 17.24 4.11
C ALA A 23 0.64 18.25 5.05
N TRP A 24 -0.16 19.01 5.81
CA TRP A 24 0.33 19.92 6.84
C TRP A 24 1.13 19.19 7.94
N ASN A 25 0.57 18.12 8.49
CA ASN A 25 1.22 17.33 9.55
C ASN A 25 2.52 16.67 9.08
N LEU A 26 2.61 16.29 7.80
CA LEU A 26 3.81 15.69 7.20
C LEU A 26 4.84 16.73 6.73
N SER A 27 4.49 18.01 6.63
CA SER A 27 5.39 19.05 6.12
C SER A 27 6.69 19.17 6.91
N ARG A 28 6.63 19.21 8.24
CA ARG A 28 7.80 19.30 9.13
C ARG A 28 8.65 18.02 9.12
N PRO A 29 8.10 16.80 9.33
CA PRO A 29 8.89 15.58 9.22
C PRO A 29 9.59 15.43 7.85
N LEU A 30 8.91 15.81 6.78
CA LEU A 30 9.45 15.73 5.43
C LEU A 30 10.39 16.88 5.09
N SER A 31 10.51 17.95 5.87
CA SER A 31 11.43 19.07 5.56
C SER A 31 12.91 18.72 5.74
N SER A 32 13.22 17.55 6.29
CA SER A 32 14.60 17.08 6.49
C SER A 32 15.44 17.08 5.20
N THR A 33 16.66 17.62 5.27
CA THR A 33 17.61 17.67 4.14
C THR A 33 18.60 16.51 4.19
N GLY A 34 19.20 16.15 3.05
CA GLY A 34 20.27 15.14 2.97
C GLY A 34 19.86 13.68 3.19
N LYS A 35 18.56 13.36 3.20
CA LYS A 35 18.05 11.98 3.44
C LYS A 35 17.82 11.15 2.17
N GLY A 36 18.18 11.68 1.00
CA GLY A 36 18.18 10.97 -0.29
C GLY A 36 16.79 10.77 -0.92
N ALA A 37 16.72 9.85 -1.89
CA ALA A 37 15.51 9.57 -2.68
C ALA A 37 14.24 9.21 -1.87
N PRO A 38 14.29 8.51 -0.72
CA PRO A 38 13.07 8.22 0.03
C PRO A 38 12.31 9.46 0.51
N ILE A 39 13.01 10.48 1.03
CA ILE A 39 12.34 11.72 1.47
C ILE A 39 11.84 12.54 0.28
N ILE A 40 12.62 12.61 -0.81
CA ILE A 40 12.19 13.30 -2.04
C ILE A 40 10.94 12.64 -2.61
N GLY A 41 10.94 11.31 -2.72
CA GLY A 41 9.79 10.56 -3.22
C GLY A 41 8.55 10.72 -2.34
N LEU A 42 8.71 10.73 -1.00
CA LEU A 42 7.60 11.00 -0.09
C LEU A 42 7.05 12.43 -0.22
N ARG A 43 7.90 13.44 -0.40
CA ARG A 43 7.45 14.83 -0.67
C ARG A 43 6.63 14.88 -1.95
N MET A 44 7.12 14.28 -3.02
CA MET A 44 6.41 14.21 -4.30
C MET A 44 5.11 13.42 -4.18
N ALA A 45 5.08 12.32 -3.41
CA ALA A 45 3.86 11.55 -3.18
C ALA A 45 2.80 12.36 -2.42
N VAL A 46 3.18 13.15 -1.42
CA VAL A 46 2.26 14.08 -0.72
C VAL A 46 1.77 15.17 -1.66
N PHE A 47 2.63 15.71 -2.52
CA PHE A 47 2.20 16.64 -3.57
C PHE A 47 1.16 16.00 -4.49
N TYR A 48 1.42 14.78 -4.99
CA TYR A 48 0.45 14.04 -5.83
C TYR A 48 -0.84 13.69 -5.10
N LEU A 49 -0.80 13.42 -3.80
CA LEU A 49 -2.01 13.25 -2.99
C LEU A 49 -2.87 14.52 -3.01
N VAL A 50 -2.27 15.69 -2.80
CA VAL A 50 -3.00 16.98 -2.85
C VAL A 50 -3.59 17.22 -4.24
N VAL A 51 -2.80 16.99 -5.30
CA VAL A 51 -3.28 17.11 -6.70
C VAL A 51 -4.42 16.13 -6.98
N THR A 52 -4.32 14.89 -6.52
CA THR A 52 -5.35 13.86 -6.68
C THR A 52 -6.64 14.27 -5.96
N ALA A 53 -6.54 14.76 -4.73
CA ALA A 53 -7.69 15.24 -3.96
C ALA A 53 -8.36 16.45 -4.63
N ALA A 54 -7.58 17.44 -5.08
CA ALA A 54 -8.07 18.61 -5.82
C ALA A 54 -8.79 18.20 -7.11
N PHE A 55 -8.25 17.24 -7.85
CA PHE A 55 -8.89 16.66 -9.02
C PHE A 55 -10.22 15.98 -8.65
N GLY A 56 -10.21 15.13 -7.61
CA GLY A 56 -11.38 14.38 -7.16
C GLY A 56 -12.54 15.27 -6.69
N ILE A 57 -12.25 16.31 -5.91
CA ILE A 57 -13.29 17.26 -5.44
C ILE A 57 -13.86 18.08 -6.61
N THR A 58 -13.00 18.47 -7.56
CA THR A 58 -13.46 19.12 -8.81
C THR A 58 -14.46 18.22 -9.54
N TYR A 59 -14.22 16.91 -9.55
CA TYR A 59 -15.12 15.94 -10.18
C TYR A 59 -16.43 15.78 -9.40
N ALA A 60 -16.37 15.76 -8.07
CA ALA A 60 -17.55 15.68 -7.23
C ALA A 60 -18.50 16.87 -7.46
N PHE A 61 -17.97 18.09 -7.58
CA PHE A 61 -18.77 19.28 -7.89
C PHE A 61 -19.22 19.35 -9.34
N ASN A 62 -18.37 18.93 -10.29
CA ASN A 62 -18.72 18.91 -11.70
C ASN A 62 -19.96 18.05 -12.00
N ARG A 63 -20.25 17.01 -11.20
CA ARG A 63 -21.48 16.20 -11.35
C ARG A 63 -22.79 16.98 -11.19
N GLY A 64 -22.79 18.10 -10.48
CA GLY A 64 -23.95 18.96 -10.31
C GLY A 64 -23.87 20.28 -11.06
N ALA A 65 -22.65 20.76 -11.30
CA ALA A 65 -22.42 22.04 -11.93
C ALA A 65 -22.21 21.95 -13.45
N PHE A 66 -21.93 20.74 -13.98
CA PHE A 66 -21.75 20.45 -15.41
C PHE A 66 -20.74 21.37 -16.10
N TRP A 67 -19.63 21.71 -15.41
CA TRP A 67 -18.56 22.55 -15.95
C TRP A 67 -17.85 21.92 -17.16
N PHE A 68 -17.78 20.58 -17.22
CA PHE A 68 -17.15 19.84 -18.31
C PHE A 68 -17.64 18.38 -18.39
N ASP A 69 -17.42 17.73 -19.54
CA ASP A 69 -17.80 16.33 -19.73
C ASP A 69 -16.98 15.34 -18.89
N MET A 70 -17.66 14.34 -18.32
CA MET A 70 -17.01 13.23 -17.61
C MET A 70 -16.63 12.11 -18.57
N LEU A 71 -15.46 12.27 -19.19
CA LEU A 71 -14.87 11.30 -20.10
C LEU A 71 -14.04 10.24 -19.36
N ASP A 72 -13.94 9.03 -19.90
CA ASP A 72 -13.24 7.90 -19.27
C ASP A 72 -11.74 8.13 -19.10
N ASN A 73 -11.07 8.71 -20.11
CA ASN A 73 -9.65 9.11 -20.06
C ASN A 73 -9.35 10.06 -18.90
N ARG A 74 -10.31 10.92 -18.59
CA ARG A 74 -10.27 11.92 -17.54
C ARG A 74 -10.34 11.28 -16.15
N VAL A 75 -11.16 10.25 -15.98
CA VAL A 75 -11.17 9.40 -14.79
C VAL A 75 -9.87 8.59 -14.67
N LEU A 76 -9.32 8.09 -15.78
CA LEU A 76 -8.03 7.39 -15.79
C LEU A 76 -6.88 8.30 -15.36
N ALA A 77 -6.88 9.59 -15.75
CA ALA A 77 -5.89 10.55 -15.30
C ALA A 77 -5.88 10.69 -13.77
N HIS A 78 -7.07 10.81 -13.16
CA HIS A 78 -7.22 10.83 -11.70
C HIS A 78 -6.70 9.53 -11.06
N ALA A 79 -7.07 8.37 -11.63
CA ALA A 79 -6.63 7.08 -11.13
C ALA A 79 -5.10 6.93 -11.19
N HIS A 80 -4.44 7.37 -12.26
CA HIS A 80 -2.98 7.31 -12.41
C HIS A 80 -2.26 8.28 -11.45
N LEU A 81 -2.80 9.48 -11.25
CA LEU A 81 -2.28 10.42 -10.24
C LEU A 81 -2.34 9.81 -8.83
N GLY A 82 -3.44 9.15 -8.48
CA GLY A 82 -3.59 8.50 -7.18
C GLY A 82 -2.76 7.22 -7.03
N LEU A 83 -2.81 6.32 -8.01
CA LEU A 83 -2.18 4.99 -7.94
C LEU A 83 -0.67 5.06 -8.18
N LEU A 84 -0.19 5.81 -9.18
CA LEU A 84 1.24 5.89 -9.49
C LEU A 84 1.89 7.11 -8.83
N GLY A 85 1.25 8.27 -8.91
CA GLY A 85 1.80 9.53 -8.37
C GLY A 85 1.82 9.58 -6.85
N TRP A 86 0.72 9.19 -6.20
CA TRP A 86 0.64 9.18 -4.73
C TRP A 86 1.06 7.84 -4.14
N LEU A 87 0.21 6.81 -4.23
CA LEU A 87 0.42 5.54 -3.51
C LEU A 87 1.65 4.80 -4.03
N GLY A 88 1.81 4.72 -5.35
CA GLY A 88 2.94 4.10 -6.04
C GLY A 88 4.25 4.76 -5.67
N LEU A 89 4.35 6.08 -5.82
CA LEU A 89 5.58 6.80 -5.48
C LEU A 89 5.91 6.72 -3.99
N ALA A 90 4.91 6.78 -3.10
CA ALA A 90 5.10 6.59 -1.67
C ALA A 90 5.69 5.19 -1.38
N TYR A 91 5.11 4.15 -1.97
CA TYR A 91 5.60 2.78 -1.81
C TYR A 91 7.01 2.62 -2.38
N VAL A 92 7.27 3.08 -3.61
CA VAL A 92 8.59 3.04 -4.26
C VAL A 92 9.65 3.71 -3.38
N ALA A 93 9.35 4.89 -2.83
CA ALA A 93 10.25 5.64 -1.97
C ALA A 93 10.55 4.92 -0.65
N VAL A 94 9.51 4.38 0.00
CA VAL A 94 9.62 3.70 1.30
C VAL A 94 10.29 2.33 1.16
N ALA A 95 10.00 1.61 0.07
CA ALA A 95 10.58 0.31 -0.26
C ALA A 95 12.12 0.32 -0.27
N GLU A 96 12.73 1.43 -0.68
CA GLU A 96 14.19 1.59 -0.68
C GLU A 96 14.83 1.47 0.70
N LYS A 97 14.05 1.72 1.75
CA LYS A 97 14.46 1.53 3.15
C LYS A 97 13.92 0.24 3.75
N LEU A 98 12.67 -0.12 3.45
CA LEU A 98 12.05 -1.32 4.04
C LEU A 98 12.69 -2.61 3.56
N TRP A 99 12.95 -2.77 2.26
CA TRP A 99 13.46 -4.04 1.76
C TRP A 99 14.86 -4.38 2.30
N PRO A 100 15.86 -3.48 2.29
CA PRO A 100 17.17 -3.78 2.87
C PRO A 100 17.11 -4.10 4.36
N MET A 101 16.25 -3.41 5.10
CA MET A 101 16.06 -3.63 6.53
C MET A 101 15.53 -5.04 6.82
N PHE A 102 14.53 -5.51 6.06
CA PHE A 102 13.94 -6.84 6.30
C PHE A 102 14.74 -8.00 5.71
N LEU A 103 15.46 -7.78 4.61
CA LEU A 103 16.30 -8.80 3.96
C LEU A 103 17.75 -8.82 4.47
N LEU A 104 18.11 -7.90 5.37
CA LEU A 104 19.49 -7.64 5.82
C LEU A 104 20.43 -7.50 4.62
N ALA A 105 19.95 -6.85 3.56
CA ALA A 105 20.66 -6.76 2.30
C ALA A 105 21.63 -5.56 2.35
N HIS A 106 22.91 -5.85 2.14
CA HIS A 106 23.93 -4.81 2.02
C HIS A 106 24.22 -4.59 0.53
N ARG A 107 23.66 -3.53 -0.04
CA ARG A 107 23.80 -3.22 -1.47
C ARG A 107 24.88 -2.17 -1.66
N PRO A 108 25.76 -2.30 -2.67
CA PRO A 108 26.83 -1.33 -2.91
C PRO A 108 26.30 0.04 -3.36
N HIS A 109 25.17 0.08 -4.09
CA HIS A 109 24.58 1.32 -4.62
C HIS A 109 23.04 1.28 -4.62
N VAL A 110 22.41 2.46 -4.54
CA VAL A 110 20.93 2.64 -4.53
C VAL A 110 20.39 3.38 -5.76
N ARG A 111 21.20 3.52 -6.81
CA ARG A 111 20.90 4.32 -8.02
C ARG A 111 19.59 3.93 -8.72
N ALA A 112 19.23 2.64 -8.71
CA ALA A 112 17.97 2.19 -9.32
C ALA A 112 16.75 2.79 -8.60
N GLY A 113 16.73 2.77 -7.27
CA GLY A 113 15.66 3.39 -6.48
C GLY A 113 15.57 4.91 -6.69
N GLU A 114 16.72 5.59 -6.74
CA GLU A 114 16.78 7.03 -7.01
C GLU A 114 16.20 7.38 -8.39
N ARG A 115 16.59 6.61 -9.42
CA ARG A 115 16.06 6.77 -10.78
C ARG A 115 14.57 6.47 -10.84
N ALA A 116 14.08 5.46 -10.12
CA ALA A 116 12.65 5.14 -10.05
C ALA A 116 11.83 6.32 -9.52
N VAL A 117 12.27 6.94 -8.42
CA VAL A 117 11.61 8.11 -7.82
C VAL A 117 11.57 9.29 -8.80
N VAL A 118 12.70 9.62 -9.43
CA VAL A 118 12.80 10.76 -10.36
C VAL A 118 11.92 10.52 -11.59
N THR A 119 12.05 9.36 -12.22
CA THR A 119 11.31 9.05 -13.45
C THR A 119 9.81 8.95 -13.21
N LEU A 120 9.34 8.34 -12.12
CA LEU A 120 7.91 8.34 -11.79
C LEU A 120 7.39 9.75 -11.48
N SER A 121 8.19 10.57 -10.79
CA SER A 121 7.81 11.96 -10.51
C SER A 121 7.65 12.82 -11.77
N ILE A 122 8.27 12.45 -12.89
CA ILE A 122 8.18 13.17 -14.17
C ILE A 122 7.17 12.51 -15.11
N GLY A 123 7.17 11.18 -15.19
CA GLY A 123 6.34 10.43 -16.13
C GLY A 123 4.84 10.48 -15.80
N VAL A 124 4.49 10.39 -14.52
CA VAL A 124 3.09 10.41 -14.08
C VAL A 124 2.35 11.69 -14.51
N PRO A 125 2.87 12.92 -14.29
CA PRO A 125 2.17 14.13 -14.71
C PRO A 125 2.11 14.26 -16.24
N ILE A 126 3.14 13.82 -16.98
CA ILE A 126 3.09 13.80 -18.46
C ILE A 126 1.97 12.87 -18.93
N LEU A 127 1.87 11.66 -18.35
CA LEU A 127 0.83 10.69 -18.69
C LEU A 127 -0.57 11.21 -18.31
N ALA A 128 -0.72 11.83 -17.14
CA ALA A 128 -1.98 12.43 -16.71
C ALA A 128 -2.41 13.59 -17.63
N LEU A 129 -1.46 14.44 -18.04
CA LEU A 129 -1.72 15.53 -19.00
C LEU A 129 -2.12 14.97 -20.38
N ALA A 130 -1.47 13.90 -20.84
CA ALA A 130 -1.83 13.21 -22.07
C ALA A 130 -3.26 12.64 -22.04
N MET A 131 -3.71 12.19 -20.86
CA MET A 131 -5.07 11.71 -20.65
C MET A 131 -6.08 12.86 -20.56
N LEU A 132 -5.71 14.00 -19.97
CA LEU A 132 -6.57 15.19 -19.91
C LEU A 132 -6.75 15.86 -21.28
N TRP A 133 -5.67 15.92 -22.05
CA TRP A 133 -5.60 16.44 -23.41
C TRP A 133 -5.05 15.35 -24.33
N PRO A 134 -5.92 14.52 -24.92
CA PRO A 134 -5.54 13.37 -25.74
C PRO A 134 -4.48 13.70 -26.78
N SER A 135 -3.24 13.32 -26.50
CA SER A 135 -2.07 13.59 -27.34
C SER A 135 -1.22 12.34 -27.46
N LYS A 136 -1.12 11.78 -28.67
CA LYS A 136 -0.35 10.56 -28.95
C LYS A 136 1.09 10.68 -28.47
N VAL A 137 1.73 11.83 -28.72
CA VAL A 137 3.12 12.09 -28.33
C VAL A 137 3.25 12.09 -26.81
N LEU A 138 2.40 12.84 -26.09
CA LEU A 138 2.46 12.89 -24.63
C LEU A 138 2.13 11.52 -24.02
N THR A 139 1.20 10.75 -24.60
CA THR A 139 0.88 9.40 -24.15
C THR A 139 2.09 8.48 -24.27
N CYS A 140 2.76 8.46 -25.43
CA CYS A 140 3.95 7.64 -25.62
C CYS A 140 5.10 8.06 -24.70
N VAL A 141 5.38 9.36 -24.60
CA VAL A 141 6.45 9.88 -23.72
C VAL A 141 6.16 9.56 -22.26
N GLY A 142 4.94 9.87 -21.79
CA GLY A 142 4.52 9.60 -20.41
C GLY A 142 4.58 8.11 -20.08
N ALA A 143 4.08 7.25 -20.97
CA ALA A 143 4.12 5.80 -20.80
C ALA A 143 5.55 5.26 -20.72
N VAL A 144 6.44 5.68 -21.63
CA VAL A 144 7.85 5.24 -21.62
C VAL A 144 8.56 5.67 -20.33
N VAL A 145 8.36 6.92 -19.89
CA VAL A 145 9.00 7.43 -18.67
C VAL A 145 8.46 6.71 -17.42
N VAL A 146 7.15 6.45 -17.35
CA VAL A 146 6.53 5.67 -16.26
C VAL A 146 7.08 4.24 -16.25
N LEU A 147 7.09 3.55 -17.40
CA LEU A 147 7.59 2.17 -17.52
C LEU A 147 9.08 2.08 -17.14
N ALA A 148 9.89 3.07 -17.52
CA ALA A 148 11.27 3.16 -17.09
C ALA A 148 11.38 3.25 -15.55
N GLY A 149 10.54 4.06 -14.90
CA GLY A 149 10.50 4.18 -13.45
C GLY A 149 10.08 2.90 -12.73
N LEU A 150 9.06 2.22 -13.24
CA LEU A 150 8.64 0.91 -12.73
C LEU A 150 9.73 -0.15 -12.94
N GLY A 151 10.41 -0.13 -14.09
CA GLY A 151 11.55 -1.00 -14.38
C GLY A 151 12.73 -0.76 -13.43
N PHE A 152 13.02 0.51 -13.10
CA PHE A 152 14.03 0.85 -12.10
C PHE A 152 13.64 0.38 -10.69
N HIS A 153 12.36 0.47 -10.32
CA HIS A 153 11.86 -0.05 -9.04
C HIS A 153 12.03 -1.57 -8.95
N LEU A 154 11.65 -2.31 -10.00
CA LEU A 154 11.86 -3.76 -10.08
C LEU A 154 13.34 -4.15 -10.08
N SER A 155 14.19 -3.37 -10.77
CA SER A 155 15.65 -3.55 -10.74
C SER A 155 16.22 -3.34 -9.34
N SER A 156 15.70 -2.35 -8.61
CA SER A 156 16.06 -2.13 -7.21
C SER A 156 15.70 -3.33 -6.34
N LEU A 157 14.48 -3.86 -6.48
CA LEU A 157 14.01 -5.07 -5.79
C LEU A 157 14.93 -6.27 -6.08
N ALA A 158 15.18 -6.54 -7.36
CA ALA A 158 16.07 -7.61 -7.80
C ALA A 158 17.47 -7.46 -7.17
N SER A 159 17.99 -6.23 -7.10
CA SER A 159 19.25 -5.95 -6.42
C SER A 159 19.21 -6.22 -4.91
N VAL A 160 18.10 -5.93 -4.21
CA VAL A 160 17.96 -6.30 -2.79
C VAL A 160 17.99 -7.81 -2.63
N ILE A 161 17.18 -8.51 -3.42
CA ILE A 161 17.04 -9.96 -3.34
C ILE A 161 18.38 -10.63 -3.61
N LYS A 162 19.12 -10.16 -4.62
CA LYS A 162 20.46 -10.68 -4.95
C LYS A 162 21.45 -10.55 -3.79
N HIS A 163 21.42 -9.44 -3.05
CA HIS A 163 22.37 -9.14 -1.96
C HIS A 163 21.81 -9.43 -0.56
N ARG A 164 20.70 -10.16 -0.46
CA ARG A 164 20.09 -10.51 0.82
C ARG A 164 20.99 -11.45 1.63
N ARG A 165 20.93 -11.33 2.96
CA ARG A 165 21.61 -12.24 3.89
C ARG A 165 20.64 -13.12 4.68
N ARG A 166 19.34 -12.83 4.60
CA ARG A 166 18.27 -13.60 5.24
C ARG A 166 17.52 -14.44 4.20
N GLY A 167 17.06 -15.63 4.61
CA GLY A 167 16.19 -16.48 3.80
C GLY A 167 14.84 -15.84 3.48
N LEU A 168 14.17 -16.35 2.44
CA LEU A 168 12.85 -15.85 2.04
C LEU A 168 11.76 -16.41 2.96
N GLU A 169 11.18 -15.53 3.77
CA GLU A 169 9.98 -15.75 4.58
C GLU A 169 8.69 -15.37 3.84
N LEU A 170 7.53 -15.67 4.45
CA LEU A 170 6.18 -15.37 3.93
C LEU A 170 6.00 -13.91 3.47
N LEU A 171 6.60 -12.94 4.15
CA LEU A 171 6.61 -11.53 3.73
C LEU A 171 7.04 -11.36 2.27
N HIS A 172 8.09 -12.09 1.86
CA HIS A 172 8.64 -11.97 0.52
C HIS A 172 7.68 -12.57 -0.50
N GLY A 173 6.84 -13.52 -0.11
CA GLY A 173 5.71 -13.97 -0.93
C GLY A 173 4.82 -12.79 -1.32
N PHE A 174 4.38 -11.98 -0.35
CA PHE A 174 3.59 -10.77 -0.64
C PHE A 174 4.32 -9.79 -1.57
N VAL A 175 5.59 -9.49 -1.30
CA VAL A 175 6.37 -8.55 -2.10
C VAL A 175 6.60 -9.06 -3.53
N LEU A 176 6.86 -10.36 -3.70
CA LEU A 176 7.07 -10.97 -5.02
C LEU A 176 5.76 -11.07 -5.81
N THR A 177 4.65 -11.46 -5.18
CA THR A 177 3.33 -11.47 -5.84
C THR A 177 2.88 -10.04 -6.17
N SER A 178 3.15 -9.07 -5.30
CA SER A 178 2.97 -7.64 -5.57
C SER A 178 3.78 -7.19 -6.79
N ALA A 179 5.07 -7.53 -6.86
CA ALA A 179 5.91 -7.22 -8.02
C ALA A 179 5.43 -7.90 -9.31
N ALA A 180 4.92 -9.13 -9.24
CA ALA A 180 4.29 -9.80 -10.37
C ALA A 180 3.03 -9.05 -10.85
N CYS A 181 2.19 -8.56 -9.94
CA CYS A 181 1.06 -7.69 -10.30
C CYS A 181 1.53 -6.39 -10.97
N LEU A 182 2.64 -5.80 -10.52
CA LEU A 182 3.20 -4.61 -11.16
C LEU A 182 3.68 -4.90 -12.59
N VAL A 183 4.33 -6.04 -12.83
CA VAL A 183 4.73 -6.47 -14.18
C VAL A 183 3.51 -6.65 -15.07
N ILE A 184 2.45 -7.29 -14.55
CA ILE A 184 1.19 -7.44 -15.28
C ILE A 184 0.59 -6.07 -15.61
N ALA A 185 0.54 -5.15 -14.64
CA ALA A 185 0.06 -3.78 -14.87
C ALA A 185 0.86 -3.06 -15.96
N ALA A 186 2.19 -3.19 -15.96
CA ALA A 186 3.05 -2.60 -16.99
C ALA A 186 2.77 -3.18 -18.38
N ILE A 187 2.54 -4.50 -18.48
CA ILE A 187 2.21 -5.18 -19.73
C ILE A 187 0.83 -4.76 -20.23
N THR A 188 -0.20 -4.85 -19.38
CA THR A 188 -1.58 -4.53 -19.79
C THR A 188 -1.75 -3.04 -20.07
N GLY A 189 -1.08 -2.17 -19.31
CA GLY A 189 -1.00 -0.73 -19.58
C GLY A 189 -0.30 -0.41 -20.88
N GLY A 190 0.84 -1.07 -21.16
CA GLY A 190 1.55 -0.93 -22.43
C GLY A 190 0.68 -1.33 -23.63
N ILE A 191 -0.04 -2.45 -23.52
CA ILE A 191 -1.02 -2.89 -24.54
C ILE A 191 -2.14 -1.85 -24.68
N GLY A 192 -2.68 -1.33 -23.57
CA GLY A 192 -3.70 -0.28 -23.58
C GLY A 192 -3.22 1.01 -24.27
N VAL A 193 -1.97 1.42 -24.03
CA VAL A 193 -1.35 2.57 -24.70
C VAL A 193 -1.21 2.32 -26.20
N ILE A 194 -0.68 1.17 -26.61
CA ILE A 194 -0.56 0.79 -28.02
C ILE A 194 -1.94 0.77 -28.70
N ALA A 195 -2.94 0.22 -28.02
CA ALA A 195 -4.32 0.20 -28.51
C ALA A 195 -4.91 1.60 -28.68
N SER A 196 -4.64 2.51 -27.73
CA SER A 196 -5.15 3.89 -27.76
C SER A 196 -4.50 4.79 -28.81
N VAL A 197 -3.24 4.54 -29.16
CA VAL A 197 -2.48 5.34 -30.15
C VAL A 197 -2.64 4.79 -31.55
N GLY A 198 -2.80 3.46 -31.68
CA GLY A 198 -3.10 2.75 -32.93
C GLY A 198 -4.59 2.74 -33.28
N SER A 199 -4.95 1.94 -34.27
CA SER A 199 -6.33 1.71 -34.73
C SER A 199 -6.84 0.34 -34.30
N PHE A 200 -6.60 -0.04 -33.03
CA PHE A 200 -7.09 -1.31 -32.51
C PHE A 200 -8.60 -1.25 -32.20
N SER A 201 -9.25 -2.41 -32.12
CA SER A 201 -10.68 -2.49 -31.76
C SER A 201 -10.92 -2.03 -30.31
N ALA A 202 -12.08 -1.43 -30.07
CA ALA A 202 -12.47 -0.95 -28.74
C ALA A 202 -12.46 -2.07 -27.68
N ASP A 203 -12.70 -3.32 -28.08
CA ASP A 203 -12.66 -4.51 -27.21
C ASP A 203 -11.32 -4.67 -26.47
N VAL A 204 -10.19 -4.37 -27.13
CA VAL A 204 -8.87 -4.46 -26.51
C VAL A 204 -8.75 -3.45 -25.37
N SER A 205 -9.15 -2.19 -25.62
CA SER A 205 -9.08 -1.15 -24.59
C SER A 205 -9.96 -1.47 -23.37
N TYR A 206 -11.16 -2.03 -23.60
CA TYR A 206 -12.09 -2.41 -22.52
C TYR A 206 -11.60 -3.55 -21.63
N ARG A 207 -10.64 -4.36 -22.08
CA ARG A 207 -10.10 -5.50 -21.30
C ARG A 207 -8.78 -5.15 -20.61
N PHE A 208 -7.88 -4.49 -21.33
CA PHE A 208 -6.51 -4.27 -20.84
C PHE A 208 -6.37 -3.06 -19.92
N ILE A 209 -7.12 -1.98 -20.14
CA ILE A 209 -7.06 -0.80 -19.27
C ILE A 209 -7.62 -1.11 -17.86
N PRO A 210 -8.80 -1.73 -17.70
CA PRO A 210 -9.27 -2.12 -16.36
C PRO A 210 -8.36 -3.15 -15.68
N ALA A 211 -7.77 -4.07 -16.45
CA ALA A 211 -6.80 -5.04 -15.93
C ALA A 211 -5.52 -4.35 -15.42
N GLU A 212 -5.05 -3.30 -16.10
CA GLU A 212 -3.94 -2.46 -15.64
C GLU A 212 -4.26 -1.77 -14.31
N VAL A 213 -5.37 -1.04 -14.24
CA VAL A 213 -5.81 -0.36 -13.01
C VAL A 213 -5.96 -1.36 -11.85
N LEU A 214 -6.59 -2.51 -12.09
CA LEU A 214 -6.75 -3.55 -11.07
C LEU A 214 -5.39 -4.13 -10.64
N ALA A 215 -4.48 -4.38 -11.58
CA ALA A 215 -3.15 -4.91 -11.28
C ALA A 215 -2.30 -3.90 -10.48
N LEU A 216 -2.44 -2.58 -10.72
CA LEU A 216 -1.83 -1.54 -9.88
C LEU A 216 -2.42 -1.53 -8.46
N ILE A 217 -3.74 -1.67 -8.32
CA ILE A 217 -4.39 -1.78 -7.01
C ILE A 217 -3.85 -3.01 -6.27
N LEU A 218 -3.74 -4.16 -6.94
CA LEU A 218 -3.23 -5.40 -6.36
C LEU A 218 -1.75 -5.30 -6.00
N TRP A 219 -0.92 -4.67 -6.84
CA TRP A 219 0.48 -4.36 -6.52
C TRP A 219 0.58 -3.64 -5.17
N LEU A 220 -0.16 -2.56 -5.01
CA LEU A 220 -0.15 -1.76 -3.78
C LEU A 220 -0.77 -2.50 -2.59
N ALA A 221 -1.91 -3.15 -2.78
CA ALA A 221 -2.62 -3.86 -1.71
C ALA A 221 -1.77 -5.00 -1.14
N LEU A 222 -1.17 -5.85 -1.99
CA LEU A 222 -0.31 -6.93 -1.53
C LEU A 222 0.96 -6.39 -0.85
N ALA A 223 1.56 -5.33 -1.38
CA ALA A 223 2.72 -4.68 -0.75
C ALA A 223 2.39 -4.15 0.65
N VAL A 224 1.27 -3.43 0.79
CA VAL A 224 0.81 -2.86 2.07
C VAL A 224 0.50 -3.96 3.08
N ILE A 225 -0.28 -4.98 2.69
CA ILE A 225 -0.63 -6.09 3.58
C ILE A 225 0.64 -6.83 4.02
N GLY A 226 1.55 -7.14 3.09
CA GLY A 226 2.82 -7.78 3.40
C GLY A 226 3.63 -6.97 4.41
N HIS A 227 3.90 -5.69 4.10
CA HIS A 227 4.69 -4.83 4.97
C HIS A 227 4.04 -4.58 6.33
N ALA A 228 2.70 -4.52 6.42
CA ALA A 228 1.99 -4.38 7.68
C ALA A 228 2.31 -5.53 8.66
N HIS A 229 2.50 -6.76 8.16
CA HIS A 229 2.90 -7.93 8.97
C HIS A 229 4.34 -7.88 9.51
N LYS A 230 5.12 -6.86 9.16
CA LYS A 230 6.41 -6.57 9.80
C LYS A 230 6.40 -5.26 10.56
N ILE A 231 5.78 -4.23 10.01
CA ILE A 231 5.76 -2.88 10.60
C ILE A 231 4.89 -2.85 11.85
N VAL A 232 3.67 -3.39 11.81
CA VAL A 232 2.74 -3.33 12.95
C VAL A 232 3.27 -4.12 14.15
N PRO A 233 3.81 -5.35 13.98
CA PRO A 233 4.45 -6.06 15.10
C PRO A 233 5.68 -5.32 15.64
N PHE A 234 6.46 -4.67 14.77
CA PHE A 234 7.60 -3.86 15.20
C PHE A 234 7.17 -2.68 16.10
N ILE A 235 6.15 -1.94 15.69
CA ILE A 235 5.59 -0.82 16.47
C ILE A 235 5.00 -1.34 17.79
N SER A 236 4.20 -2.40 17.72
CA SER A 236 3.52 -2.96 18.88
C SER A 236 4.52 -3.50 19.90
N TRP A 237 5.58 -4.17 19.45
CA TRP A 237 6.64 -4.66 20.32
C TRP A 237 7.35 -3.54 21.08
N ASN A 238 7.71 -2.43 20.40
CA ASN A 238 8.31 -1.27 21.06
C ASN A 238 7.35 -0.69 22.11
N ARG A 239 6.07 -0.52 21.76
CA ARG A 239 5.06 0.01 22.70
C ARG A 239 4.83 -0.88 23.91
N LEU A 240 4.77 -2.20 23.73
CA LEU A 240 4.64 -3.15 24.84
C LEU A 240 5.86 -3.08 25.78
N ARG A 241 7.05 -2.88 25.21
CA ARG A 241 8.27 -2.69 26.01
C ARG A 241 8.27 -1.36 26.78
N ASP A 242 7.82 -0.28 26.16
CA ASP A 242 7.67 1.00 26.87
C ASP A 242 6.69 0.90 28.05
N MET A 243 5.75 -0.05 28.00
CA MET A 243 4.82 -0.38 29.10
C MET A 243 5.38 -1.36 30.14
N GLY A 244 6.63 -1.82 30.00
CA GLY A 244 7.24 -2.80 30.91
C GLY A 244 6.94 -4.28 30.58
N ILE A 245 6.22 -4.57 29.50
CA ILE A 245 5.89 -5.94 29.09
C ILE A 245 7.08 -6.54 28.34
N MET A 246 7.91 -7.31 29.07
CA MET A 246 9.16 -7.88 28.56
C MET A 246 9.09 -9.36 28.22
N THR A 247 8.05 -10.06 28.69
CA THR A 247 7.89 -11.51 28.56
C THR A 247 6.65 -11.85 27.73
N GLY A 248 6.74 -12.95 26.97
CA GLY A 248 5.62 -13.56 26.28
C GLY A 248 4.83 -14.49 27.20
N ARG A 249 3.72 -15.02 26.69
CA ARG A 249 2.84 -15.95 27.44
C ARG A 249 3.49 -17.29 27.78
N ASP A 250 4.59 -17.61 27.10
CA ASP A 250 5.43 -18.78 27.32
C ASP A 250 6.53 -18.55 28.37
N GLY A 251 6.52 -17.38 29.04
CA GLY A 251 7.52 -16.98 30.02
C GLY A 251 8.88 -16.59 29.42
N ARG A 252 9.03 -16.63 28.09
CA ARG A 252 10.27 -16.26 27.40
C ARG A 252 10.29 -14.76 27.08
N PRO A 253 11.44 -14.18 26.69
CA PRO A 253 11.48 -12.80 26.22
C PRO A 253 10.47 -12.53 25.11
N LEU A 254 9.82 -11.36 25.12
CA LEU A 254 8.82 -10.98 24.13
C LEU A 254 9.46 -10.89 22.73
N LEU A 255 8.98 -11.72 21.80
CA LEU A 255 9.39 -11.74 20.39
C LEU A 255 8.24 -11.32 19.46
N PHE A 256 8.56 -10.94 18.22
CA PHE A 256 7.55 -10.63 17.20
C PHE A 256 6.59 -11.79 16.91
N ALA A 257 7.06 -13.03 17.06
CA ALA A 257 6.24 -14.22 16.87
C ALA A 257 5.04 -14.28 17.83
N HIS A 258 5.11 -13.64 19.00
CA HIS A 258 4.00 -13.55 19.95
C HIS A 258 2.90 -12.57 19.51
N LEU A 259 3.20 -11.70 18.53
CA LEU A 259 2.32 -10.61 18.12
C LEU A 259 1.53 -10.94 16.85
N VAL A 260 1.85 -12.05 16.16
CA VAL A 260 1.20 -12.44 14.90
C VAL A 260 1.04 -13.95 14.84
N ASN A 261 -0.19 -14.40 14.58
CA ASN A 261 -0.47 -15.79 14.25
C ASN A 261 0.01 -16.10 12.81
N GLN A 262 0.91 -17.08 12.69
CA GLN A 262 1.53 -17.43 11.40
C GLN A 262 0.57 -18.10 10.43
N ASP A 263 -0.44 -18.82 10.93
CA ASP A 263 -1.40 -19.53 10.07
C ASP A 263 -2.44 -18.55 9.51
N LEU A 264 -2.87 -17.57 10.31
CA LEU A 264 -3.68 -16.47 9.83
C LEU A 264 -2.92 -15.58 8.82
N ALA A 265 -1.61 -15.40 9.01
CA ALA A 265 -0.78 -14.69 8.04
C ALA A 265 -0.68 -15.46 6.71
N ARG A 266 -0.56 -16.80 6.75
CA ARG A 266 -0.58 -17.65 5.56
C ARG A 266 -1.94 -17.63 4.87
N ALA A 267 -3.04 -17.70 5.62
CA ALA A 267 -4.40 -17.59 5.09
C ALA A 267 -4.62 -16.23 4.41
N THR A 268 -4.15 -15.15 5.03
CA THR A 268 -4.16 -13.80 4.45
C THR A 268 -3.43 -13.77 3.11
N PHE A 269 -2.24 -14.37 3.04
CA PHE A 269 -1.47 -14.44 1.79
C PHE A 269 -2.19 -15.24 0.71
N ALA A 270 -2.73 -16.42 1.05
CA ALA A 270 -3.46 -17.26 0.12
C ALA A 270 -4.69 -16.54 -0.47
N LEU A 271 -5.46 -15.85 0.38
CA LEU A 271 -6.61 -15.05 -0.06
C LEU A 271 -6.19 -13.86 -0.93
N ALA A 272 -5.12 -13.16 -0.59
CA ALA A 272 -4.61 -12.06 -1.40
C ALA A 272 -4.08 -12.54 -2.76
N ALA A 273 -3.40 -13.68 -2.80
CA ALA A 273 -2.94 -14.31 -4.04
C ALA A 273 -4.11 -14.80 -4.91
N LEU A 274 -5.13 -15.41 -4.29
CA LEU A 274 -6.38 -15.78 -4.97
C LEU A 274 -7.08 -14.54 -5.54
N ALA A 275 -7.14 -13.45 -4.78
CA ALA A 275 -7.71 -12.20 -5.24
C ALA A 275 -6.97 -11.66 -6.47
N ALA A 276 -5.64 -11.69 -6.45
CA ALA A 276 -4.83 -11.25 -7.58
C ALA A 276 -5.08 -12.11 -8.83
N ALA A 277 -4.98 -13.44 -8.69
CA ALA A 277 -5.16 -14.37 -9.81
C ALA A 277 -6.57 -14.28 -10.42
N SER A 278 -7.61 -14.37 -9.59
CA SER A 278 -9.01 -14.28 -10.04
C SER A 278 -9.37 -12.91 -10.61
N GLY A 279 -8.84 -11.83 -10.04
CA GLY A 279 -9.12 -10.46 -10.51
C GLY A 279 -8.54 -10.20 -11.89
N ILE A 280 -7.27 -10.57 -12.08
CA ILE A 280 -6.56 -10.41 -13.37
C ILE A 280 -7.19 -11.32 -14.43
N ALA A 281 -7.42 -12.60 -14.12
CA ALA A 281 -8.07 -13.52 -15.05
C ALA A 281 -9.51 -13.08 -15.38
N GLY A 282 -10.26 -12.59 -14.39
CA GLY A 282 -11.63 -12.13 -14.56
C GLY A 282 -11.75 -10.88 -15.41
N THR A 283 -10.87 -9.90 -15.23
CA THR A 283 -10.86 -8.67 -16.03
C THR A 283 -10.44 -8.93 -17.48
N LEU A 284 -9.34 -9.66 -17.70
CA LEU A 284 -8.88 -10.01 -19.04
C LEU A 284 -9.87 -10.94 -19.76
N GLY A 285 -10.43 -11.91 -19.03
CA GLY A 285 -11.41 -12.86 -19.55
C GLY A 285 -12.83 -12.31 -19.69
N ALA A 286 -13.09 -11.08 -19.25
CA ALA A 286 -14.44 -10.51 -19.13
C ALA A 286 -15.42 -11.44 -18.36
N ALA A 287 -14.94 -12.07 -17.28
CA ALA A 287 -15.69 -13.01 -16.45
C ALA A 287 -16.08 -12.36 -15.10
N PRO A 288 -17.33 -11.84 -14.95
CA PRO A 288 -17.72 -11.05 -13.78
C PRO A 288 -17.68 -11.85 -12.47
N LEU A 289 -17.91 -13.16 -12.53
CA LEU A 289 -17.83 -14.03 -11.36
C LEU A 289 -16.43 -14.03 -10.74
N LEU A 290 -15.38 -14.11 -11.56
CA LEU A 290 -14.00 -14.10 -11.09
C LEU A 290 -13.63 -12.73 -10.49
N VAL A 291 -14.13 -11.63 -11.06
CA VAL A 291 -13.95 -10.28 -10.49
C VAL A 291 -14.63 -10.16 -9.11
N ARG A 292 -15.81 -10.75 -8.93
CA ARG A 292 -16.50 -10.80 -7.63
C ARG A 292 -15.73 -11.64 -6.60
N VAL A 293 -15.23 -12.81 -7.01
CA VAL A 293 -14.38 -13.67 -6.16
C VAL A 293 -13.14 -12.89 -5.73
N SER A 294 -12.53 -12.14 -6.64
CA SER A 294 -11.38 -11.27 -6.32
C SER A 294 -11.69 -10.25 -5.23
N GLY A 295 -12.80 -9.52 -5.38
CA GLY A 295 -13.23 -8.54 -4.38
C GLY A 295 -13.51 -9.15 -3.00
N ILE A 296 -14.22 -10.29 -2.96
CA ILE A 296 -14.52 -11.00 -1.71
C ILE A 296 -13.23 -11.51 -1.06
N ALA A 297 -12.34 -12.15 -1.83
CA ALA A 297 -11.10 -12.68 -1.33
C ALA A 297 -10.17 -11.57 -0.80
N LEU A 298 -10.08 -10.43 -1.50
CA LEU A 298 -9.27 -9.29 -1.05
C LEU A 298 -9.85 -8.66 0.23
N GLY A 299 -11.18 -8.51 0.30
CA GLY A 299 -11.87 -8.03 1.50
C GLY A 299 -11.64 -8.95 2.71
N ALA A 300 -11.75 -10.26 2.52
CA ALA A 300 -11.47 -11.26 3.56
C ALA A 300 -10.00 -11.25 3.98
N ALA A 301 -9.05 -11.13 3.03
CA ALA A 301 -7.63 -10.99 3.33
C ALA A 301 -7.36 -9.76 4.21
N GLY A 302 -7.95 -8.61 3.88
CA GLY A 302 -7.85 -7.39 4.69
C GLY A 302 -8.40 -7.56 6.11
N ALA A 303 -9.59 -8.16 6.24
CA ALA A 303 -10.22 -8.40 7.54
C ALA A 303 -9.38 -9.33 8.43
N ILE A 304 -8.90 -10.45 7.87
CA ILE A 304 -8.04 -11.40 8.59
C ILE A 304 -6.71 -10.75 8.97
N ALA A 305 -6.10 -9.97 8.06
CA ALA A 305 -4.87 -9.24 8.34
C ALA A 305 -5.05 -8.31 9.55
N ILE A 306 -6.10 -7.49 9.56
CA ILE A 306 -6.39 -6.57 10.66
C ILE A 306 -6.59 -7.34 11.97
N ALA A 307 -7.45 -8.37 11.97
CA ALA A 307 -7.69 -9.19 13.15
C ALA A 307 -6.39 -9.82 13.69
N ASN A 308 -5.54 -10.34 12.81
CA ASN A 308 -4.28 -10.94 13.18
C ASN A 308 -3.30 -9.93 13.79
N LEU A 309 -3.17 -8.74 13.18
CA LEU A 309 -2.23 -7.70 13.62
C LEU A 309 -2.66 -7.00 14.92
N VAL A 310 -3.95 -6.98 15.23
CA VAL A 310 -4.50 -6.35 16.44
C VAL A 310 -4.57 -7.34 17.62
N SER A 311 -4.92 -8.60 17.36
CA SER A 311 -5.17 -9.57 18.43
C SER A 311 -3.94 -9.90 19.28
N GLY A 312 -2.76 -10.05 18.67
CA GLY A 312 -1.52 -10.39 19.38
C GLY A 312 -1.17 -9.40 20.49
N PRO A 313 -1.01 -8.09 20.19
CA PRO A 313 -0.75 -7.06 21.18
C PRO A 313 -1.82 -6.96 22.28
N LEU A 314 -3.11 -6.98 21.92
CA LEU A 314 -4.20 -6.87 22.89
C LEU A 314 -4.22 -8.04 23.88
N LEU A 315 -4.03 -9.25 23.38
CA LEU A 315 -3.94 -10.43 24.23
C LEU A 315 -2.72 -10.38 25.15
N MET A 316 -1.62 -9.72 24.72
CA MET A 316 -0.45 -9.56 25.58
C MET A 316 -0.67 -8.57 26.72
N ILE A 317 -1.32 -7.45 26.45
CA ILE A 317 -1.74 -6.49 27.47
C ILE A 317 -2.67 -7.17 28.48
N LYS A 318 -3.68 -7.90 27.98
CA LYS A 318 -4.65 -8.59 28.84
C LYS A 318 -3.97 -9.61 29.74
N TRP A 319 -3.07 -10.43 29.19
CA TRP A 319 -2.34 -11.43 29.95
C TRP A 319 -1.45 -10.82 31.03
N HIS A 320 -0.71 -9.76 30.69
CA HIS A 320 0.15 -9.06 31.66
C HIS A 320 -0.65 -8.48 32.83
N ASN A 321 -1.76 -7.80 32.55
CA ASN A 321 -2.61 -7.21 33.58
C ASN A 321 -3.18 -8.28 34.53
N GLN A 322 -3.47 -9.48 34.02
CA GLN A 322 -3.95 -10.60 34.83
C GLN A 322 -2.86 -11.11 35.78
N GLN A 323 -1.62 -11.21 35.31
CA GLN A 323 -0.49 -11.64 36.16
C GLN A 323 -0.20 -10.63 37.26
N THR A 324 -0.11 -9.34 36.93
CA THR A 324 0.15 -8.29 37.93
C THR A 324 -0.97 -8.23 38.97
N SER A 325 -2.23 -8.45 38.57
CA SER A 325 -3.36 -8.50 39.49
C SER A 325 -3.26 -9.69 40.44
N ALA A 326 -2.89 -10.87 39.93
CA ALA A 326 -2.72 -12.07 40.73
C ALA A 326 -1.56 -11.95 41.73
N GLU A 327 -0.43 -11.35 41.31
CA GLU A 327 0.71 -11.08 42.19
C GLU A 327 0.36 -10.10 43.31
N ASN A 328 -0.36 -9.02 42.99
CA ASN A 328 -0.80 -8.05 43.99
C ASN A 328 -1.79 -8.67 45.00
N SER A 329 -2.76 -9.46 44.54
CA SER A 329 -3.68 -10.16 45.45
C SER A 329 -2.94 -11.14 46.36
N ALA A 330 -1.98 -11.90 45.83
CA ALA A 330 -1.18 -12.84 46.63
C ALA A 330 -0.26 -12.14 47.65
N ALA A 331 0.17 -10.90 47.39
CA ALA A 331 0.94 -10.11 48.34
C ALA A 331 0.07 -9.63 49.52
N VAL A 332 -1.15 -9.14 49.25
CA VAL A 332 -2.11 -8.70 50.28
C VAL A 332 -2.50 -9.85 51.21
N ASP A 333 -2.74 -11.05 50.68
CA ASP A 333 -3.06 -12.23 51.49
C ASP A 333 -1.91 -12.64 52.42
N LYS A 334 -0.65 -12.46 51.99
CA LYS A 334 0.52 -12.73 52.85
C LYS A 334 0.67 -11.72 53.99
N ASP A 335 0.44 -10.45 53.72
CA ASP A 335 0.55 -9.40 54.75
C ASP A 335 -0.56 -9.54 55.80
N THR A 336 -1.79 -9.86 55.37
CA THR A 336 -2.90 -10.14 56.30
C THR A 336 -2.69 -11.39 57.15
N ALA A 337 -2.08 -12.45 56.59
CA ALA A 337 -1.72 -13.66 57.34
C ALA A 337 -0.56 -13.45 58.33
N HIS A 338 0.32 -12.47 58.09
CA HIS A 338 1.36 -12.10 59.05
C HIS A 338 0.83 -11.26 60.21
N VAL A 339 -0.14 -10.38 59.95
CA VAL A 339 -0.78 -9.56 60.99
C VAL A 339 -1.66 -10.39 61.92
N SER A 340 -2.27 -11.48 61.46
CA SER A 340 -3.09 -12.36 62.31
C SER A 340 -2.31 -13.35 63.17
N ASN A 341 -1.00 -13.49 62.94
CA ASN A 341 -0.09 -14.36 63.69
C ASN A 341 0.78 -13.60 64.73
N GLN A 342 0.53 -12.30 64.92
CA GLN A 342 1.07 -11.48 66.01
C GLN A 342 -0.01 -11.16 67.02
#